data_AF-A0A9D8QII5-F1
#
_entry.id   AF-A0A9D8QII5-F1
#
_cell.length_a   1.000
_cell.length_b   1.000
_cell.length_c   1.000
_cell.angle_alpha   90.00
_cell.angle_beta   90.00
_cell.angle_gamma   90.00
#
_symmetry.space_group_name_H-M   'P 1'
#
loop_
_entity.id
_entity.type
_entity.pdbx_description
1 polymer ?
#
loop_
_entity_poly.entity_id
_entity_poly.type
_entity_poly.pdbx_seq_one_letter_code
_entity_poly.pdbx_strand_id
1 'polypeptide(L)' 'MDGERETRRADLVLEGGGVKGIAHVGAISALAEAGYEFPRVAGASAGAIAAAFTAAR' A
#
# COMPACT_ATOMS: atom_id res chain seq x y z
N MET A 1 18.85 13.73 18.72
CA MET A 1 18.35 14.50 17.56
C MET A 1 17.60 13.49 16.71
N ASP A 2 16.32 13.28 17.01
CA ASP A 2 15.48 12.40 16.20
C ASP A 2 15.15 13.17 14.93
N GLY A 3 15.92 12.92 13.87
CA GLY A 3 15.64 13.47 12.55
C GLY A 3 14.23 13.05 12.16
N GLU A 4 13.37 14.02 11.90
CA GLU A 4 12.05 13.80 11.34
C GLU A 4 12.23 12.88 10.13
N ARG A 5 11.78 11.62 10.24
CA ARG A 5 11.84 10.71 9.09
C ARG A 5 10.93 11.31 8.04
N GLU A 6 11.53 11.83 6.98
CA GLU A 6 10.81 12.40 5.85
C GLU A 6 9.83 11.37 5.31
N THR A 7 8.54 11.68 5.39
CA THR A 7 7.47 10.83 4.88
C THR A 7 7.63 10.66 3.38
N ARG A 8 7.81 9.43 2.93
CA ARG A 8 7.98 9.12 1.51
C ARG A 8 6.61 8.96 0.86
N ARG A 9 6.25 9.86 -0.04
CA ARG A 9 4.97 9.81 -0.75
C ARG A 9 5.09 9.05 -2.06
N ALA A 10 4.24 8.06 -2.26
CA ALA A 10 4.14 7.30 -3.51
C ALA A 10 2.69 6.92 -3.79
N ASP A 11 2.31 6.77 -5.06
CA ASP A 11 1.01 6.19 -5.40
C ASP A 11 1.11 4.68 -5.41
N LEU A 12 0.10 4.02 -4.88
CA LEU A 12 0.07 2.57 -4.79
C LEU A 12 -0.86 2.00 -5.86
N VAL A 13 -0.32 1.18 -6.76
CA VAL A 13 -1.08 0.45 -7.79
C VAL A 13 -0.92 -1.04 -7.56
N LEU A 14 -2.03 -1.74 -7.31
CA LEU A 14 -2.07 -3.16 -6.99
C LEU A 14 -2.69 -3.96 -8.15
N GLU A 15 -1.89 -4.79 -8.81
CA GLU A 15 -2.41 -5.66 -9.86
C GLU A 15 -3.38 -6.73 -9.30
N GLY A 16 -4.19 -7.29 -10.20
CA GLY A 16 -5.00 -8.46 -9.87
C GLY A 16 -4.13 -9.72 -9.77
N GLY A 17 -4.42 -10.58 -8.79
CA GLY A 17 -3.65 -11.82 -8.55
C GLY A 17 -4.46 -13.00 -8.03
N GLY A 18 -5.80 -12.90 -8.03
CA GLY A 18 -6.68 -13.90 -7.42
C GLY A 18 -6.28 -14.18 -5.96
N VAL A 19 -6.11 -15.46 -5.62
CA VAL A 19 -5.69 -15.90 -4.27
C VAL A 19 -4.32 -15.34 -3.86
N LYS A 20 -3.41 -15.10 -4.80
CA LYS A 20 -2.09 -14.52 -4.50
C LYS A 20 -2.17 -13.06 -4.03
N GLY A 21 -3.33 -12.41 -4.20
CA GLY A 21 -3.57 -11.05 -3.72
C GLY A 21 -3.40 -10.88 -2.21
N ILE A 22 -3.37 -11.96 -1.42
CA ILE A 22 -3.02 -11.89 0.01
C ILE A 22 -1.61 -11.33 0.24
N ALA A 23 -0.69 -11.49 -0.71
CA ALA A 23 0.66 -10.93 -0.63
C ALA A 23 0.66 -9.38 -0.62
N HIS A 24 -0.39 -8.74 -1.18
CA HIS A 24 -0.52 -7.28 -1.18
C HIS A 24 -0.53 -6.71 0.24
N VAL A 25 -1.14 -7.42 1.20
CA VAL A 25 -1.19 -6.99 2.61
C VAL A 25 0.22 -6.88 3.19
N GLY A 26 1.05 -7.91 2.98
CA GLY A 26 2.43 -7.92 3.47
C GLY A 26 3.28 -6.84 2.81
N ALA A 27 3.13 -6.63 1.50
CA ALA A 27 3.82 -5.56 0.79
C ALA A 27 3.43 -4.16 1.30
N ILE A 28 2.14 -3.92 1.51
CA ILE A 28 1.63 -2.64 2.07
C ILE A 28 2.19 -2.40 3.47
N SER A 29 2.18 -3.41 4.35
CA SER A 29 2.75 -3.31 5.70
C SER A 29 4.24 -2.97 5.67
N ALA A 30 5.03 -3.68 4.87
CA ALA A 30 6.47 -3.45 4.77
C ALA A 30 6.79 -2.04 4.24
N LEU A 31 6.03 -1.55 3.26
CA LEU A 31 6.18 -0.18 2.75
C LEU A 31 5.79 0.87 3.80
N ALA A 32 4.70 0.65 4.54
CA ALA A 32 4.31 1.56 5.62
C ALA A 32 5.38 1.63 6.73
N GLU A 33 5.98 0.49 7.11
CA GLU A 33 7.10 0.43 8.06
C GLU A 33 8.35 1.15 7.53
N ALA A 34 8.57 1.14 6.22
CA ALA A 34 9.64 1.89 5.55
C ALA A 34 9.36 3.40 5.41
N GLY A 35 8.24 3.89 5.97
CA GLY A 35 7.88 5.31 6.00
C GLY A 35 7.13 5.81 4.76
N TYR A 36 6.50 4.90 4.01
CA TYR A 36 5.68 5.29 2.87
C TYR A 36 4.25 5.70 3.26
N GLU A 37 3.77 6.76 2.62
CA GLU A 37 2.36 7.14 2.57
C GLU A 37 1.84 7.05 1.15
N PHE A 38 0.55 6.69 1.02
CA PHE A 38 -0.12 6.47 -0.26
C PHE A 38 -1.24 7.49 -0.49
N PRO A 39 -0.95 8.68 -1.04
CA PRO A 39 -1.99 9.70 -1.31
C PRO A 39 -3.04 9.24 -2.31
N ARG A 40 -2.67 8.33 -3.22
CA ARG A 40 -3.56 7.74 -4.22
C ARG A 40 -3.33 6.24 -4.28
N VAL A 41 -4.43 5.51 -4.42
CA VAL A 41 -4.46 4.05 -4.42
C VAL A 41 -5.34 3.58 -5.56
N ALA A 42 -4.88 2.59 -6.32
CA ALA A 42 -5.64 1.95 -7.37
C ALA A 42 -5.39 0.44 -7.36
N GLY A 43 -6.36 -0.34 -7.83
CA GLY A 43 -6.15 -1.77 -8.01
C GLY A 43 -7.24 -2.45 -8.84
N ALA A 44 -6.97 -3.68 -9.25
CA ALA A 44 -7.90 -4.51 -10.04
C ALA A 44 -8.17 -5.85 -9.35
N SER A 45 -9.42 -6.34 -9.38
CA SER A 45 -9.82 -7.63 -8.78
C SER A 45 -9.34 -7.75 -7.31
N ALA A 46 -8.55 -8.76 -6.96
CA ALA A 46 -7.97 -8.92 -5.62
C ALA A 46 -7.14 -7.70 -5.16
N GLY A 47 -6.44 -7.03 -6.09
CA GLY A 47 -5.72 -5.78 -5.82
C GLY A 47 -6.66 -4.61 -5.52
N ALA A 48 -7.86 -4.57 -6.12
CA ALA A 48 -8.86 -3.52 -5.83
C ALA A 48 -9.37 -3.61 -4.40
N ILE A 49 -9.54 -4.83 -3.87
CA ILE A 49 -9.95 -5.06 -2.48
C ILE A 49 -8.89 -4.51 -1.52
N ALA A 50 -7.62 -4.89 -1.73
CA ALA A 50 -6.51 -4.39 -0.90
C ALA A 50 -6.34 -2.86 -1.02
N ALA A 51 -6.50 -2.30 -2.22
CA ALA A 51 -6.43 -0.86 -2.46
C ALA A 51 -7.56 -0.11 -1.73
N ALA A 52 -8.78 -0.65 -1.73
CA ALA A 52 -9.92 -0.05 -1.03
C ALA A 52 -9.70 0.02 0.49
N PHE A 53 -9.19 -1.06 1.11
CA PHE A 53 -8.84 -1.04 2.53
C PHE A 53 -7.68 -0.09 2.85
N THR A 54 -6.69 -0.02 1.97
CA THR A 54 -5.56 0.90 2.13
C THR A 54 -5.99 2.36 2.02
N ALA A 55 -6.93 2.67 1.12
CA ALA A 55 -7.50 4.00 0.93
C ALA A 55 -8.39 4.44 2.09
N ALA A 56 -8.98 3.51 2.83
CA ALA A 56 -9.89 3.79 3.95
C ALA A 56 -9.16 4.09 5.27
N ARG A 57 -7.81 4.12 5.27
CA ARG A 57 -6.98 4.39 6.44
C ARG A 57 -6.73 5.88 6.66
#